data_AF-A0A928SYU9-F1
#
_entry.id   AF-A0A928SYU9-F1
#
_cell.length_a   1.000
_cell.length_b   1.000
_cell.length_c   1.000
_cell.angle_alpha   90.00
_cell.angle_beta   90.00
_cell.angle_gamma   90.00
#
_symmetry.space_group_name_H-M   'P 1'
#
loop_
_entity.id
_entity.type
_entity.pdbx_description
1 polymer ?
#
loop_
_entity_poly.entity_id
_entity_poly.type
_entity_poly.pdbx_seq_one_letter_code
_entity_poly.pdbx_strand_id
1 'polypeptide(L)'
;MREETRHVPRRSWTRGGGGRLRRRPLDGARRVRRREAERVLGPRAGREARGLGAGPRRLRADAHLGGGGSADLRAPARARRGLGARRVKYLAEYRQREAVETLARALRRRVTRPWVVMEVCGGQTHSIVRYGVDQLLPPELELVHGPGCPVCVTPLETIDRAHAIAAEPDVVFCSYGDMLRVPGSRGDLLAHKARGADVRVVLSPLDALSIAAENPGRRVVFFAIGFETTAPANAQALLTAKRRGLDNFFALVSHVRVPPALTAILATEDNRVQAFLGPGHVCTVMGTGEYEPIAERHRVPIVITGFEPVDLLEGLLATVEQLESGRSEVEIQYRRAVTRGGNAKARELLAQVFVTCDRKWRGIGKIPQSGLELSPEYRRYDAERELSVTAIETAESPECFSGQVLCGLKKPLDCPAFGRACTPEHPLGATMVSSEGACAAYYAYGRHLPRVAE
;
A
#
# COMPACT_ATOMS: atom_id res chain seq x y z
N MET A 1 53.21 -21.62 13.52
CA MET A 1 54.07 -22.82 13.35
C MET A 1 53.14 -24.00 13.17
N ARG A 2 52.85 -24.34 11.91
CA ARG A 2 53.32 -25.53 11.17
C ARG A 2 52.62 -26.83 11.60
N GLU A 3 51.74 -27.34 10.73
CA GLU A 3 51.64 -28.73 10.22
C GLU A 3 50.34 -28.83 9.41
N GLU A 4 50.40 -28.86 8.08
CA GLU A 4 50.71 -29.99 7.18
C GLU A 4 49.44 -30.59 6.56
N THR A 5 49.27 -30.24 5.29
CA THR A 5 48.35 -30.80 4.31
C THR A 5 48.61 -32.27 4.02
N ARG A 6 47.54 -33.09 3.95
CA ARG A 6 47.52 -34.33 3.16
C ARG A 6 46.36 -34.35 2.16
N HIS A 7 46.74 -34.74 0.95
CA HIS A 7 46.05 -34.66 -0.32
C HIS A 7 45.28 -35.97 -0.58
N VAL A 8 44.06 -35.88 -1.14
CA VAL A 8 43.27 -37.05 -1.61
C VAL A 8 43.20 -36.99 -3.14
N PRO A 9 43.55 -38.07 -3.89
CA PRO A 9 43.70 -38.00 -5.33
C PRO A 9 42.38 -38.15 -6.10
N ARG A 10 42.18 -37.27 -7.08
CA ARG A 10 41.16 -37.37 -8.13
C ARG A 10 41.62 -38.39 -9.18
N ARG A 11 40.78 -39.39 -9.49
CA ARG A 11 40.96 -40.28 -10.64
C ARG A 11 40.30 -39.68 -11.88
N SER A 12 41.13 -39.46 -12.90
CA SER A 12 40.78 -39.21 -14.30
C SER A 12 40.40 -40.52 -15.00
N TRP A 13 39.42 -40.47 -15.90
CA TRP A 13 39.29 -41.44 -16.99
C TRP A 13 39.01 -40.70 -18.30
N THR A 14 39.78 -41.11 -19.30
CA THR A 14 39.95 -40.54 -20.62
C THR A 14 38.96 -41.10 -21.64
N ARG A 15 38.86 -40.37 -22.75
CA ARG A 15 38.06 -40.60 -23.97
C ARG A 15 38.36 -41.93 -24.69
N GLY A 16 37.37 -42.43 -25.43
CA GLY A 16 37.59 -43.05 -26.74
C GLY A 16 36.55 -44.10 -27.16
N GLY A 17 36.09 -44.02 -28.42
CA GLY A 17 35.58 -45.18 -29.16
C GLY A 17 34.14 -45.06 -29.68
N GLY A 18 34.00 -44.83 -30.97
CA GLY A 18 32.71 -44.75 -31.67
C GLY A 18 32.09 -46.10 -31.99
N GLY A 19 30.78 -46.06 -32.28
CA GLY A 19 30.02 -47.17 -32.85
C GLY A 19 28.76 -46.64 -33.53
N ARG A 20 28.72 -46.75 -34.86
CA ARG A 20 27.51 -46.49 -35.67
C ARG A 20 26.54 -47.66 -35.52
N LEU A 21 25.26 -47.38 -35.35
CA LEU A 21 24.17 -48.26 -35.80
C LEU A 21 23.01 -47.41 -36.35
N ARG A 22 22.62 -47.72 -37.59
CA ARG A 22 21.49 -47.14 -38.33
C ARG A 22 20.21 -47.89 -37.98
N ARG A 23 19.07 -47.18 -37.88
CA ARG A 23 17.82 -47.34 -38.70
C ARG A 23 16.62 -46.58 -38.07
N ARG A 24 16.30 -45.41 -38.66
CA ARG A 24 15.03 -44.93 -39.28
C ARG A 24 13.66 -45.54 -38.84
N PRO A 25 12.53 -44.84 -39.13
CA PRO A 25 11.96 -43.61 -38.53
C PRO A 25 10.51 -43.88 -38.04
N LEU A 26 9.76 -42.89 -37.52
CA LEU A 26 8.31 -42.78 -37.74
C LEU A 26 7.77 -41.39 -37.36
N ASP A 27 6.80 -40.98 -38.16
CA ASP A 27 6.24 -39.66 -38.36
C ASP A 27 5.44 -39.07 -37.19
N GLY A 28 5.31 -37.73 -37.19
CA GLY A 28 4.39 -37.03 -36.31
C GLY A 28 4.35 -35.51 -36.47
N ALA A 29 4.52 -34.98 -37.68
CA ALA A 29 4.33 -33.55 -37.93
C ALA A 29 2.84 -33.19 -37.86
N ARG A 30 2.39 -32.53 -36.78
CA ARG A 30 1.21 -31.66 -36.80
C ARG A 30 1.62 -30.23 -36.49
N ARG A 31 1.77 -29.45 -37.56
CA ARG A 31 1.72 -27.99 -37.55
C ARG A 31 0.33 -27.57 -37.10
N VAL A 32 0.21 -26.92 -35.95
CA VAL A 32 -0.93 -26.05 -35.64
C VAL A 32 -0.43 -24.62 -35.65
N ARG A 33 -1.10 -23.82 -36.48
CA ARG A 33 -0.78 -22.44 -36.82
C ARG A 33 -0.89 -21.56 -35.58
N ARG A 34 0.17 -20.79 -35.30
CA ARG A 34 0.07 -19.52 -34.56
C ARG A 34 -0.85 -18.59 -35.35
N ARG A 35 -1.95 -18.16 -34.74
CA ARG A 35 -2.63 -16.91 -35.08
C ARG A 35 -2.82 -16.11 -33.81
N GLU A 36 -2.50 -14.83 -33.93
CA GLU A 36 -2.53 -13.80 -32.92
C GLU A 36 -3.89 -13.70 -32.23
N ALA A 37 -3.85 -13.36 -30.94
CA ALA A 37 -4.96 -12.77 -30.24
C ALA A 37 -4.44 -11.65 -29.33
N GLU A 38 -3.99 -10.54 -29.94
CA GLU A 38 -4.12 -9.24 -29.30
C GLU A 38 -5.60 -8.84 -29.36
N ARG A 39 -6.34 -9.04 -28.26
CA ARG A 39 -7.56 -8.30 -27.97
C ARG A 39 -7.66 -8.02 -26.48
N VAL A 40 -7.26 -6.80 -26.13
CA VAL A 40 -7.60 -6.11 -24.88
C VAL A 40 -9.13 -6.09 -24.75
N LEU A 41 -9.67 -6.81 -23.76
CA LEU A 41 -11.10 -6.77 -23.42
C LEU A 41 -11.31 -5.80 -22.28
N GLY A 42 -11.86 -4.62 -22.61
CA GLY A 42 -12.50 -3.73 -21.62
C GLY A 42 -13.80 -4.35 -21.07
N PRO A 43 -14.29 -3.86 -19.92
CA PRO A 43 -15.43 -4.45 -19.24
C PRO A 43 -16.71 -4.30 -20.09
N ARG A 44 -17.31 -5.44 -20.45
CA ARG A 44 -18.62 -5.51 -21.11
C ARG A 44 -19.74 -5.25 -20.10
N ALA A 45 -20.65 -4.35 -20.46
CA ALA A 45 -21.91 -4.12 -19.78
C ALA A 45 -22.78 -5.38 -19.78
N GLY A 46 -23.15 -5.85 -18.58
CA GLY A 46 -24.10 -6.94 -18.39
C GLY A 46 -25.54 -6.47 -18.63
N ARG A 47 -26.28 -7.27 -19.41
CA ARG A 47 -27.69 -7.08 -19.74
C ARG A 47 -28.61 -7.31 -18.56
N GLU A 48 -29.75 -6.64 -18.67
CA GLU A 48 -30.93 -6.60 -17.83
C GLU A 48 -31.50 -7.97 -17.45
N ALA A 49 -31.96 -8.09 -16.19
CA ALA A 49 -33.00 -9.03 -15.78
C ALA A 49 -34.17 -8.22 -15.19
N ARG A 50 -35.39 -8.50 -15.69
CA ARG A 50 -36.66 -7.82 -15.38
C ARG A 50 -37.36 -8.44 -14.16
N GLY A 51 -38.15 -7.60 -13.47
CA GLY A 51 -39.28 -7.95 -12.58
C GLY A 51 -38.84 -8.30 -11.15
N LEU A 52 -39.37 -7.74 -10.06
CA LEU A 52 -40.77 -7.51 -9.73
C LEU A 52 -40.92 -6.25 -8.85
N GLY A 53 -42.06 -5.57 -8.99
CA GLY A 53 -42.31 -4.26 -8.40
C GLY A 53 -42.83 -4.26 -6.97
N ALA A 54 -42.63 -3.13 -6.30
CA ALA A 54 -43.55 -2.54 -5.32
C ALA A 54 -43.16 -1.06 -5.15
N GLY A 55 -44.11 -0.15 -5.38
CA GLY A 55 -43.87 1.30 -5.39
C GLY A 55 -43.64 1.91 -3.99
N PRO A 56 -43.15 3.16 -3.92
CA PRO A 56 -42.76 3.78 -2.67
C PRO A 56 -43.97 4.34 -1.90
N ARG A 57 -44.14 3.91 -0.64
CA ARG A 57 -45.02 4.56 0.33
C ARG A 57 -44.37 5.86 0.81
N ARG A 58 -45.09 6.96 0.64
CA ARG A 58 -44.75 8.30 1.13
C ARG A 58 -44.94 8.35 2.64
N LEU A 59 -43.92 8.77 3.38
CA LEU A 59 -44.05 9.25 4.75
C LEU A 59 -44.15 10.78 4.70
N ARG A 60 -45.27 11.30 5.21
CA ARG A 60 -45.49 12.72 5.50
C ARG A 60 -44.68 13.09 6.74
N ALA A 61 -44.07 14.27 6.72
CA ALA A 61 -43.62 14.96 7.92
C ALA A 61 -44.28 16.35 7.91
N ASP A 62 -45.01 16.64 8.97
CA ASP A 62 -45.77 17.86 9.19
C ASP A 62 -44.88 19.07 9.41
N ALA A 63 -45.39 20.21 8.96
CA ALA A 63 -44.81 21.53 9.13
C ALA A 63 -45.37 22.20 10.39
N HIS A 64 -44.50 22.82 11.19
CA HIS A 64 -44.88 23.97 12.02
C HIS A 64 -43.91 25.13 11.80
N LEU A 65 -44.50 26.32 11.76
CA LEU A 65 -44.00 27.60 11.27
C LEU A 65 -43.38 28.46 12.38
N GLY A 66 -42.51 29.39 11.95
CA GLY A 66 -42.08 30.60 12.65
C GLY A 66 -40.56 30.75 12.57
N GLY A 67 -39.93 31.76 11.98
CA GLY A 67 -40.33 33.05 11.43
C GLY A 67 -39.21 34.06 11.73
N GLY A 68 -38.65 34.72 10.71
CA GLY A 68 -37.69 35.84 10.86
C GLY A 68 -36.63 35.93 9.75
N GLY A 69 -36.77 36.91 8.85
CA GLY A 69 -35.86 37.22 7.71
C GLY A 69 -34.48 37.74 8.13
N SER A 70 -33.52 38.11 7.28
CA SER A 70 -33.41 38.51 5.86
C SER A 70 -31.96 38.12 5.42
N ALA A 71 -31.44 38.18 4.20
CA ALA A 71 -31.75 38.93 3.00
C ALA A 71 -31.24 38.16 1.76
N ASP A 72 -31.84 38.53 0.63
CA ASP A 72 -31.84 37.93 -0.69
C ASP A 72 -30.59 38.34 -1.49
N LEU A 73 -29.88 37.40 -2.14
CA LEU A 73 -29.10 37.66 -3.36
C LEU A 73 -29.30 36.49 -4.33
N ARG A 74 -30.28 36.68 -5.22
CA ARG A 74 -30.68 35.74 -6.27
C ARG A 74 -29.65 35.70 -7.39
N ALA A 75 -29.25 34.49 -7.78
CA ALA A 75 -28.78 34.19 -9.15
C ALA A 75 -29.93 33.50 -9.92
N PRO A 76 -30.10 33.79 -11.23
CA PRO A 76 -31.32 33.42 -11.94
C PRO A 76 -31.40 31.93 -12.29
N ALA A 77 -32.58 31.37 -12.11
CA ALA A 77 -32.94 30.02 -12.54
C ALA A 77 -33.60 30.06 -13.93
N ARG A 78 -33.09 29.27 -14.88
CA ARG A 78 -33.88 28.47 -15.85
C ARG A 78 -32.98 27.72 -16.84
N ALA A 79 -32.95 26.40 -16.72
CA ALA A 79 -33.28 25.46 -17.81
C ALA A 79 -33.28 24.02 -17.26
N ARG A 80 -34.48 23.47 -17.05
CA ARG A 80 -34.71 22.05 -16.79
C ARG A 80 -34.64 21.28 -18.11
N ARG A 81 -33.99 20.11 -18.14
CA ARG A 81 -34.51 18.78 -18.58
C ARG A 81 -33.36 17.86 -19.03
N GLY A 82 -33.44 16.59 -18.62
CA GLY A 82 -32.55 15.52 -19.08
C GLY A 82 -32.11 14.60 -17.95
N LEU A 83 -33.02 13.77 -17.42
CA LEU A 83 -32.67 12.66 -16.53
C LEU A 83 -31.99 11.57 -17.36
N GLY A 84 -30.66 11.48 -17.28
CA GLY A 84 -29.85 10.42 -17.86
C GLY A 84 -28.53 10.28 -17.12
N ALA A 85 -28.34 9.15 -16.44
CA ALA A 85 -27.10 8.64 -15.83
C ALA A 85 -26.22 9.67 -15.07
N ARG A 86 -26.36 9.73 -13.73
CA ARG A 86 -25.41 10.41 -12.84
C ARG A 86 -24.01 9.77 -12.95
N ARG A 87 -23.17 10.28 -13.86
CA ARG A 87 -21.71 10.13 -13.79
C ARG A 87 -21.20 10.90 -12.56
N VAL A 88 -20.28 10.28 -11.83
CA VAL A 88 -19.59 10.83 -10.66
C VAL A 88 -18.98 12.18 -11.03
N LYS A 89 -19.52 13.26 -10.47
CA LYS A 89 -19.27 14.65 -10.90
C LYS A 89 -18.12 15.34 -10.15
N TYR A 90 -17.39 14.64 -9.29
CA TYR A 90 -16.54 15.28 -8.28
C TYR A 90 -15.03 15.26 -8.58
N LEU A 91 -14.50 14.37 -9.42
CA LEU A 91 -13.03 14.25 -9.60
C LEU A 91 -12.39 15.35 -10.46
N ALA A 92 -13.12 15.91 -11.41
CA ALA A 92 -12.58 16.91 -12.34
C ALA A 92 -12.28 18.24 -11.63
N GLU A 93 -13.08 18.60 -10.62
CA GLU A 93 -12.95 19.85 -9.87
C GLU A 93 -11.66 19.88 -9.04
N TYR A 94 -11.29 18.76 -8.40
CA TYR A 94 -10.05 18.64 -7.62
C TYR A 94 -8.77 18.48 -8.47
N ARG A 95 -8.90 18.53 -9.79
CA ARG A 95 -7.79 18.51 -10.76
C ARG A 95 -7.73 19.78 -11.62
N GLN A 96 -8.52 20.80 -11.30
CA GLN A 96 -8.54 22.03 -12.06
C GLN A 96 -7.22 22.80 -11.89
N ARG A 97 -6.57 23.08 -13.02
CA ARG A 97 -5.30 23.81 -13.08
C ARG A 97 -5.36 25.16 -12.35
N GLU A 98 -6.43 25.92 -12.58
CA GLU A 98 -6.58 27.26 -12.00
C GLU A 98 -6.69 27.24 -10.48
N ALA A 99 -7.37 26.22 -9.92
CA ALA A 99 -7.44 26.00 -8.47
C ALA A 99 -6.05 25.65 -7.90
N VAL A 100 -5.34 24.72 -8.56
CA VAL A 100 -3.96 24.31 -8.19
C VAL A 100 -3.01 25.51 -8.19
N GLU A 101 -3.01 26.33 -9.24
CA GLU A 101 -2.15 27.52 -9.33
C GLU A 101 -2.50 28.58 -8.28
N THR A 102 -3.78 28.74 -7.96
CA THR A 102 -4.25 29.66 -6.92
C THR A 102 -3.79 29.21 -5.53
N LEU A 103 -3.93 27.93 -5.21
CA LEU A 103 -3.48 27.36 -3.94
C LEU A 103 -1.96 27.39 -3.80
N ALA A 104 -1.21 27.07 -4.87
CA ALA A 104 0.24 27.17 -4.87
C ALA A 104 0.71 28.62 -4.62
N ARG A 105 0.05 29.63 -5.20
CA ARG A 105 0.32 31.04 -4.91
C ARG A 105 -0.04 31.42 -3.47
N ALA A 106 -1.12 30.88 -2.91
CA ALA A 106 -1.48 31.11 -1.51
C ALA A 106 -0.43 30.53 -0.56
N LEU A 107 0.01 29.28 -0.79
CA LEU A 107 1.11 28.65 -0.05
C LEU A 107 2.38 29.49 -0.07
N ARG A 108 2.82 29.94 -1.25
CA ARG A 108 4.01 30.81 -1.39
C ARG A 108 3.92 32.10 -0.59
N ARG A 109 2.72 32.70 -0.46
CA ARG A 109 2.53 33.91 0.37
C ARG A 109 2.50 33.61 1.86
N ARG A 110 2.14 32.38 2.25
CA ARG A 110 1.91 32.03 3.66
C ARG A 110 3.18 31.53 4.35
N VAL A 111 4.04 30.82 3.63
CA VAL A 111 5.31 30.30 4.14
C VAL A 111 6.27 31.47 4.41
N THR A 112 6.68 31.65 5.66
CA THR A 112 7.59 32.73 6.09
C THR A 112 8.96 32.22 6.52
N ARG A 113 9.09 30.91 6.77
CA ARG A 113 10.32 30.25 7.22
C ARG A 113 10.39 28.81 6.73
N PRO A 114 11.56 28.14 6.81
CA PRO A 114 11.69 26.74 6.41
C PRO A 114 10.79 25.81 7.22
N TRP A 115 10.10 24.90 6.53
CA TRP A 115 9.22 23.88 7.09
C TRP A 115 9.44 22.53 6.40
N VAL A 116 9.51 21.45 7.18
CA VAL A 116 9.55 20.07 6.69
C VAL A 116 8.24 19.37 7.03
N VAL A 117 7.47 19.02 6.00
CA VAL A 117 6.19 18.34 6.13
C VAL A 117 6.32 16.92 5.57
N MET A 118 5.91 15.94 6.37
CA MET A 118 5.91 14.54 5.97
C MET A 118 4.50 14.08 5.59
N GLU A 119 4.35 13.47 4.42
CA GLU A 119 3.16 12.65 4.16
C GLU A 119 3.41 11.21 4.61
N VAL A 120 2.37 10.54 5.09
CA VAL A 120 2.45 9.16 5.61
C VAL A 120 1.49 8.24 4.87
N CYS A 121 1.35 8.41 3.55
CA CYS A 121 0.50 7.59 2.72
C CYS A 121 1.05 7.48 1.29
N GLY A 122 1.36 6.27 0.84
CA GLY A 122 1.94 6.02 -0.47
C GLY A 122 1.09 6.50 -1.64
N GLY A 123 -0.24 6.53 -1.49
CA GLY A 123 -1.12 7.17 -2.47
C GLY A 123 -0.93 8.68 -2.57
N GLN A 124 -0.64 9.35 -1.45
CA GLN A 124 -0.27 10.77 -1.42
C GLN A 124 1.13 10.95 -2.01
N THR A 125 2.12 10.13 -1.63
CA THR A 125 3.45 10.10 -2.27
C THR A 125 3.34 10.07 -3.79
N HIS A 126 2.59 9.08 -4.31
CA HIS A 126 2.42 8.87 -5.73
C HIS A 126 1.78 10.09 -6.40
N SER A 127 0.75 10.66 -5.78
CA SER A 127 0.03 11.80 -6.32
C SER A 127 0.89 13.08 -6.32
N ILE A 128 1.64 13.33 -5.25
CA ILE A 128 2.58 14.44 -5.15
C ILE A 128 3.58 14.39 -6.31
N VAL A 129 4.22 13.25 -6.52
CA VAL A 129 5.27 13.11 -7.55
C VAL A 129 4.66 13.12 -8.96
N ARG A 130 3.53 12.42 -9.17
CA ARG A 130 2.82 12.34 -10.45
C ARG A 130 2.39 13.70 -10.98
N TYR A 131 1.83 14.52 -10.10
CA TYR A 131 1.29 15.82 -10.46
C TYR A 131 2.30 16.96 -10.24
N GLY A 132 3.52 16.65 -9.81
CA GLY A 132 4.57 17.63 -9.57
C GLY A 132 4.22 18.63 -8.46
N VAL A 133 3.40 18.23 -7.48
CA VAL A 133 3.00 19.12 -6.37
C VAL A 133 4.23 19.64 -5.64
N ASP A 134 5.23 18.79 -5.43
CA ASP A 134 6.52 19.12 -4.84
C ASP A 134 7.29 20.21 -5.60
N GLN A 135 7.13 20.27 -6.93
CA GLN A 135 7.78 21.27 -7.78
C GLN A 135 7.05 22.62 -7.79
N LEU A 136 5.79 22.65 -7.31
CA LEU A 136 4.99 23.88 -7.20
C LEU A 136 5.23 24.64 -5.90
N LEU A 137 5.90 24.02 -4.92
CA LEU A 137 6.10 24.59 -3.60
C LEU A 137 7.24 25.64 -3.58
N PRO A 138 7.20 26.61 -2.65
CA PRO A 138 8.36 27.45 -2.38
C PRO A 138 9.52 26.60 -1.83
N PRO A 139 10.79 27.00 -2.04
CA PRO A 139 11.96 26.24 -1.60
C PRO A 139 12.06 26.07 -0.08
N GLU A 140 11.42 26.96 0.69
CA GLU A 140 11.33 26.88 2.15
C GLU A 140 10.38 25.76 2.62
N LEU A 141 9.47 25.25 1.79
CA LEU A 141 8.55 24.18 2.16
C LEU A 141 9.02 22.85 1.56
N GLU A 142 9.61 22.02 2.40
CA GLU A 142 10.10 20.71 2.00
C GLU A 142 9.08 19.61 2.28
N LEU A 143 8.79 18.79 1.25
CA LEU A 143 8.06 17.54 1.41
C LEU A 143 9.03 16.35 1.57
N VAL A 144 8.79 15.53 2.59
CA VAL A 144 9.47 14.25 2.81
C VAL A 144 8.46 13.10 2.87
N HIS A 145 8.93 11.87 2.62
CA HIS A 145 8.09 10.69 2.46
C HIS A 145 8.18 9.80 3.69
N GLY A 146 7.06 9.60 4.37
CA GLY A 146 6.99 8.75 5.55
C GLY A 146 6.79 7.27 5.21
N PRO A 147 6.59 6.43 6.22
CA PRO A 147 6.37 5.00 6.08
C PRO A 147 4.93 4.69 5.68
N GLY A 148 4.44 5.34 4.62
CA GLY A 148 3.05 5.31 4.16
C GLY A 148 2.70 4.20 3.18
N CYS A 149 3.61 3.26 2.92
CA CYS A 149 3.43 2.14 2.00
C CYS A 149 3.57 0.81 2.78
N PRO A 150 2.50 0.02 2.96
CA PRO A 150 2.55 -1.14 3.84
C PRO A 150 3.44 -2.26 3.28
N VAL A 151 3.48 -2.39 1.96
CA VAL A 151 4.42 -3.26 1.24
C VAL A 151 5.87 -2.90 1.58
N CYS A 152 6.17 -1.60 1.56
CA CYS A 152 7.53 -1.09 1.71
C CYS A 152 8.09 -1.35 3.12
N VAL A 153 7.22 -1.31 4.12
CA VAL A 153 7.56 -1.48 5.54
C VAL A 153 7.39 -2.91 6.04
N THR A 154 6.92 -3.83 5.19
CA THR A 154 6.74 -5.24 5.57
C THR A 154 8.08 -5.82 6.02
N PRO A 155 8.18 -6.36 7.25
CA PRO A 155 9.43 -6.90 7.78
C PRO A 155 10.07 -7.93 6.84
N LEU A 156 11.39 -7.87 6.70
CA LEU A 156 12.14 -8.78 5.82
C LEU A 156 11.96 -10.24 6.25
N GLU A 157 11.91 -10.50 7.56
CA GLU A 157 11.64 -11.84 8.09
C GLU A 157 10.28 -12.37 7.65
N THR A 158 9.26 -11.51 7.51
CA THR A 158 7.94 -11.94 7.06
C THR A 158 7.92 -12.23 5.57
N ILE A 159 8.69 -11.48 4.77
CA ILE A 159 8.91 -11.79 3.34
C ILE A 159 9.59 -13.15 3.20
N ASP A 160 10.62 -13.43 3.99
CA ASP A 160 11.31 -14.71 3.95
C ASP A 160 10.47 -15.87 4.50
N ARG A 161 9.59 -15.63 5.49
CA ARG A 161 8.53 -16.58 5.88
C ARG A 161 7.59 -16.88 4.72
N ALA A 162 7.16 -15.85 3.98
CA ALA A 162 6.32 -16.03 2.80
C ALA A 162 7.03 -16.90 1.75
N HIS A 163 8.33 -16.70 1.53
CA HIS A 163 9.15 -17.52 0.63
C HIS A 163 9.24 -18.97 1.09
N ALA A 164 9.46 -19.21 2.39
CA ALA A 164 9.50 -20.55 2.96
C ALA A 164 8.15 -21.26 2.79
N ILE A 165 7.05 -20.61 3.17
CA ILE A 165 5.69 -21.16 3.03
C ILE A 165 5.36 -21.43 1.56
N ALA A 166 5.71 -20.51 0.65
CA ALA A 166 5.44 -20.68 -0.78
C ALA A 166 6.21 -21.86 -1.40
N ALA A 167 7.35 -22.26 -0.81
CA ALA A 167 8.14 -23.39 -1.30
C ALA A 167 7.57 -24.76 -0.90
N GLU A 168 6.60 -24.81 0.02
CA GLU A 168 5.96 -26.05 0.45
C GLU A 168 5.09 -26.66 -0.69
N PRO A 169 5.29 -27.95 -1.05
CA PRO A 169 4.58 -28.56 -2.19
C PRO A 169 3.05 -28.50 -2.11
N ASP A 170 2.49 -28.67 -0.91
CA ASP A 170 1.04 -28.73 -0.69
C ASP A 170 0.38 -27.37 -0.41
N VAL A 171 1.13 -26.28 -0.61
CA VAL A 171 0.65 -24.91 -0.37
C VAL A 171 0.27 -24.21 -1.67
N VAL A 172 -0.88 -23.54 -1.66
CA VAL A 172 -1.22 -22.48 -2.60
C VAL A 172 -1.00 -21.14 -1.91
N PHE A 173 0.03 -20.40 -2.34
CA PHE A 173 0.37 -19.12 -1.74
C PHE A 173 -0.26 -17.97 -2.52
N CYS A 174 -1.14 -17.23 -1.87
CA CYS A 174 -1.88 -16.11 -2.46
C CYS A 174 -1.34 -14.77 -1.96
N SER A 175 -1.07 -13.84 -2.86
CA SER A 175 -0.60 -12.50 -2.49
C SER A 175 -1.05 -11.43 -3.49
N TYR A 176 -0.96 -10.17 -3.10
CA TYR A 176 -1.15 -9.04 -4.02
C TYR A 176 0.00 -8.96 -5.04
N GLY A 177 -0.29 -8.43 -6.22
CA GLY A 177 0.65 -8.48 -7.36
C GLY A 177 1.96 -7.72 -7.13
N ASP A 178 1.91 -6.58 -6.43
CA ASP A 178 3.08 -5.79 -6.08
C ASP A 178 4.02 -6.54 -5.12
N MET A 179 3.46 -7.39 -4.27
CA MET A 179 4.24 -8.14 -3.30
C MET A 179 5.08 -9.24 -3.93
N LEU A 180 4.74 -9.71 -5.13
CA LEU A 180 5.44 -10.81 -5.78
C LEU A 180 6.91 -10.50 -6.12
N ARG A 181 7.24 -9.21 -6.29
CA ARG A 181 8.58 -8.76 -6.69
C ARG A 181 9.37 -8.12 -5.56
N VAL A 182 8.83 -8.13 -4.33
CA VAL A 182 9.58 -7.56 -3.21
C VAL A 182 10.71 -8.50 -2.83
N PRO A 183 11.96 -8.00 -2.80
CA PRO A 183 13.10 -8.84 -2.50
C PRO A 183 13.09 -9.23 -1.02
N GLY A 184 13.17 -10.53 -0.79
CA GLY A 184 13.61 -11.14 0.46
C GLY A 184 15.12 -11.39 0.44
N SER A 185 15.62 -12.21 1.37
CA SER A 185 17.05 -12.52 1.47
C SER A 185 17.57 -13.40 0.34
N ARG A 186 16.70 -14.21 -0.29
CA ARG A 186 17.07 -15.19 -1.33
C ARG A 186 16.14 -15.16 -2.54
N GLY A 187 15.86 -13.96 -3.03
CA GLY A 187 15.00 -13.72 -4.21
C GLY A 187 13.63 -13.18 -3.82
N ASP A 188 12.64 -13.38 -4.69
CA ASP A 188 11.26 -12.92 -4.53
C ASP A 188 10.24 -14.03 -4.84
N LEU A 189 8.97 -13.82 -4.50
CA LEU A 189 7.90 -14.78 -4.75
C LEU A 189 7.72 -15.11 -6.24
N LEU A 190 8.05 -14.19 -7.15
CA LEU A 190 8.02 -14.43 -8.59
C LEU A 190 9.08 -15.47 -9.01
N ALA A 191 10.27 -15.42 -8.42
CA ALA A 191 11.32 -16.42 -8.60
C ALA A 191 10.90 -17.78 -8.02
N HIS A 192 10.21 -17.81 -6.88
CA HIS A 192 9.62 -19.05 -6.35
C HIS A 192 8.60 -19.65 -7.32
N LYS A 193 7.70 -18.80 -7.87
CA LYS A 193 6.74 -19.22 -8.90
C LYS A 193 7.43 -19.80 -10.14
N ALA A 194 8.50 -19.16 -10.61
CA ALA A 194 9.28 -19.63 -11.75
C ALA A 194 9.96 -21.00 -11.49
N ARG A 195 10.24 -21.33 -10.22
CA ARG A 195 10.77 -22.63 -9.79
C ARG A 195 9.69 -23.71 -9.56
N GLY A 196 8.41 -23.40 -9.81
CA GLY A 196 7.30 -24.35 -9.73
C GLY A 196 6.43 -24.24 -8.47
N ALA A 197 6.68 -23.26 -7.59
CA ALA A 197 5.76 -22.99 -6.47
C ALA A 197 4.39 -22.50 -6.98
N ASP A 198 3.29 -22.93 -6.34
CA ASP A 198 1.94 -22.46 -6.68
C ASP A 198 1.66 -21.10 -6.02
N VAL A 199 2.23 -20.05 -6.61
CA VAL A 199 2.01 -18.65 -6.20
C VAL A 199 0.94 -18.00 -7.10
N ARG A 200 -0.15 -17.56 -6.50
CA ARG A 200 -1.30 -16.94 -7.17
C ARG A 200 -1.44 -15.48 -6.80
N VAL A 201 -1.68 -14.64 -7.80
CA VAL A 201 -2.01 -13.23 -7.60
C VAL A 201 -3.50 -13.13 -7.32
N VAL A 202 -3.87 -12.43 -6.26
CA VAL A 202 -5.26 -12.13 -5.91
C VAL A 202 -5.46 -10.62 -5.80
N LEU A 203 -6.71 -10.18 -6.03
CA LEU A 203 -7.09 -8.77 -5.88
C LEU A 203 -7.77 -8.52 -4.53
N SER A 204 -8.26 -9.56 -3.89
CA SER A 204 -8.88 -9.49 -2.57
C SER A 204 -8.57 -10.73 -1.72
N PRO A 205 -8.65 -10.63 -0.38
CA PRO A 205 -8.55 -11.78 0.50
C PRO A 205 -9.70 -12.78 0.30
N LEU A 206 -10.85 -12.36 -0.26
CA LEU A 206 -11.97 -13.24 -0.58
C LEU A 206 -11.69 -14.12 -1.81
N ASP A 207 -10.80 -13.69 -2.70
CA ASP A 207 -10.35 -14.53 -3.82
C ASP A 207 -9.54 -15.71 -3.29
N ALA A 208 -8.63 -15.46 -2.34
CA ALA A 208 -7.87 -16.51 -1.65
C ALA A 208 -8.79 -17.47 -0.88
N LEU A 209 -9.86 -16.95 -0.26
CA LEU A 209 -10.87 -17.77 0.39
C LEU A 209 -11.64 -18.66 -0.60
N SER A 210 -11.95 -18.14 -1.79
CA SER A 210 -12.58 -18.93 -2.86
C SER A 210 -11.66 -20.04 -3.35
N ILE A 211 -10.36 -19.73 -3.53
CA ILE A 211 -9.33 -20.71 -3.86
C ILE A 211 -9.25 -21.81 -2.79
N ALA A 212 -9.35 -21.48 -1.50
CA ALA A 212 -9.38 -22.46 -0.42
C ALA A 212 -10.58 -23.42 -0.53
N ALA A 213 -11.77 -22.89 -0.80
CA ALA A 213 -12.97 -23.69 -0.99
C ALA A 213 -12.88 -24.63 -2.21
N GLU A 214 -12.22 -24.20 -3.28
CA GLU A 214 -12.01 -24.98 -4.51
C GLU A 214 -10.89 -26.04 -4.37
N ASN A 215 -10.05 -25.95 -3.33
CA ASN A 215 -8.88 -26.81 -3.14
C ASN A 215 -8.84 -27.42 -1.72
N PRO A 216 -9.86 -28.21 -1.31
CA PRO A 216 -9.98 -28.69 0.08
C PRO A 216 -8.82 -29.58 0.54
N GLY A 217 -8.11 -30.24 -0.39
CA GLY A 217 -6.94 -31.07 -0.09
C GLY A 217 -5.61 -30.31 0.00
N ARG A 218 -5.61 -28.97 -0.14
CA ARG A 218 -4.40 -28.15 -0.11
C ARG A 218 -4.53 -27.02 0.90
N ARG A 219 -3.39 -26.63 1.48
CA ARG A 219 -3.31 -25.49 2.39
C ARG A 219 -3.24 -24.22 1.55
N VAL A 220 -4.17 -23.29 1.76
CA VAL A 220 -4.20 -22.01 1.05
C VAL A 220 -3.80 -20.92 2.01
N VAL A 221 -2.64 -20.31 1.77
CA VAL A 221 -2.12 -19.24 2.61
C VAL A 221 -2.25 -17.90 1.89
N PHE A 222 -2.93 -16.95 2.52
CA PHE A 222 -3.00 -15.58 2.05
C PHE A 222 -2.00 -14.70 2.80
N PHE A 223 -1.18 -13.94 2.05
CA PHE A 223 -0.27 -12.98 2.63
C PHE A 223 -1.00 -11.68 2.99
N ALA A 224 -1.47 -11.60 4.23
CA ALA A 224 -2.29 -10.52 4.76
C ALA A 224 -1.43 -9.33 5.20
N ILE A 225 -0.96 -8.55 4.23
CA ILE A 225 -0.25 -7.28 4.45
C ILE A 225 -1.21 -6.09 4.43
N GLY A 226 -0.79 -4.97 5.02
CA GLY A 226 -1.45 -3.68 4.82
C GLY A 226 -1.68 -2.88 6.10
N PHE A 227 -2.11 -1.63 5.94
CA PHE A 227 -2.53 -0.76 7.04
C PHE A 227 -3.97 -1.05 7.49
N GLU A 228 -4.48 -0.21 8.39
CA GLU A 228 -5.84 -0.25 8.91
C GLU A 228 -6.91 -0.13 7.80
N THR A 229 -6.56 0.37 6.62
CA THR A 229 -7.44 0.39 5.43
C THR A 229 -7.75 -0.99 4.87
N THR A 230 -6.79 -1.89 4.93
CA THR A 230 -6.86 -3.23 4.32
C THR A 230 -7.25 -4.30 5.34
N ALA A 231 -6.92 -4.08 6.61
CA ALA A 231 -7.19 -5.02 7.68
C ALA A 231 -8.67 -5.43 7.78
N PRO A 232 -9.68 -4.57 7.54
CA PRO A 232 -11.09 -4.98 7.60
C PRO A 232 -11.45 -6.05 6.56
N ALA A 233 -10.93 -5.96 5.34
CA ALA A 233 -11.18 -6.97 4.32
C ALA A 233 -10.53 -8.32 4.69
N ASN A 234 -9.33 -8.28 5.26
CA ASN A 234 -8.63 -9.47 5.73
C ASN A 234 -9.35 -10.10 6.93
N ALA A 235 -9.82 -9.29 7.88
CA ALA A 235 -10.67 -9.73 8.99
C ALA A 235 -11.96 -10.38 8.47
N GLN A 236 -12.61 -9.80 7.46
CA GLN A 236 -13.82 -10.35 6.88
C GLN A 236 -13.58 -11.72 6.23
N ALA A 237 -12.44 -11.94 5.58
CA ALA A 237 -12.09 -13.24 5.02
C ALA A 237 -11.90 -14.31 6.11
N LEU A 238 -11.21 -13.98 7.20
CA LEU A 238 -11.02 -14.87 8.36
C LEU A 238 -12.33 -15.20 9.08
N LEU A 239 -13.17 -14.19 9.31
CA LEU A 239 -14.53 -14.36 9.84
C LEU A 239 -15.37 -15.29 8.94
N THR A 240 -15.26 -15.13 7.62
CA THR A 240 -15.99 -15.96 6.66
C THR A 240 -15.44 -17.39 6.61
N ALA A 241 -14.11 -17.56 6.67
CA ALA A 241 -13.46 -18.87 6.78
C ALA A 241 -13.99 -19.64 8.01
N LYS A 242 -14.06 -18.96 9.16
CA LYS A 242 -14.61 -19.52 10.39
C LYS A 242 -16.08 -19.90 10.26
N ARG A 243 -16.93 -19.00 9.74
CA ARG A 243 -18.37 -19.28 9.54
C ARG A 243 -18.63 -20.45 8.59
N ARG A 244 -17.74 -20.66 7.60
CA ARG A 244 -17.85 -21.74 6.62
C ARG A 244 -17.14 -23.03 7.04
N GLY A 245 -16.42 -23.03 8.17
CA GLY A 245 -15.62 -24.19 8.59
C GLY A 245 -14.49 -24.53 7.62
N LEU A 246 -13.88 -23.53 6.97
CA LEU A 246 -12.75 -23.76 6.05
C LEU A 246 -11.47 -23.94 6.87
N ASP A 247 -11.09 -25.19 7.08
CA ASP A 247 -9.94 -25.57 7.90
C ASP A 247 -8.60 -25.50 7.14
N ASN A 248 -8.63 -25.28 5.83
CA ASN A 248 -7.46 -25.22 4.96
C ASN A 248 -7.05 -23.81 4.53
N PHE A 249 -7.72 -22.77 5.05
CA PHE A 249 -7.39 -21.37 4.77
C PHE A 249 -6.54 -20.81 5.91
N PHE A 250 -5.43 -20.14 5.60
CA PHE A 250 -4.56 -19.51 6.59
C PHE A 250 -4.14 -18.11 6.14
N ALA A 251 -3.81 -17.25 7.09
CA ALA A 251 -3.29 -15.93 6.85
C ALA A 251 -1.89 -15.77 7.45
N LEU A 252 -0.93 -15.34 6.63
CA LEU A 252 0.35 -14.82 7.11
C LEU A 252 0.17 -13.32 7.37
N VAL A 253 -0.01 -12.94 8.65
CA VAL A 253 -0.42 -11.57 9.01
C VAL A 253 0.78 -10.63 9.15
N SER A 254 0.81 -9.61 8.31
CA SER A 254 1.75 -8.49 8.38
C SER A 254 1.07 -7.13 8.35
N HIS A 255 0.06 -6.98 9.19
CA HIS A 255 -0.62 -5.72 9.38
C HIS A 255 0.16 -4.77 10.26
N VAL A 256 0.19 -3.51 9.84
CA VAL A 256 0.91 -2.41 10.49
C VAL A 256 -0.04 -1.24 10.76
N ARG A 257 0.31 -0.37 11.72
CA ARG A 257 -0.51 0.75 12.20
C ARG A 257 0.21 2.07 12.03
N VAL A 258 -0.45 3.08 11.47
CA VAL A 258 0.18 4.36 11.14
C VAL A 258 0.49 5.22 12.38
N PRO A 259 -0.42 5.43 13.36
CA PRO A 259 -0.15 6.34 14.48
C PRO A 259 1.10 5.99 15.32
N PRO A 260 1.38 4.71 15.65
CA PRO A 260 2.63 4.34 16.32
C PRO A 260 3.89 4.64 15.50
N ALA A 261 3.81 4.56 14.16
CA ALA A 261 4.94 4.91 13.30
C ALA A 261 5.24 6.41 13.29
N LEU A 262 4.21 7.28 13.33
CA LEU A 262 4.40 8.73 13.53
C LEU A 262 5.10 9.01 14.85
N THR A 263 4.64 8.37 15.93
CA THR A 263 5.25 8.52 17.25
C THR A 263 6.72 8.07 17.25
N ALA A 264 7.04 6.98 16.55
CA ALA A 264 8.40 6.49 16.42
C ALA A 264 9.32 7.49 15.70
N ILE A 265 8.86 8.06 14.58
CA ILE A 265 9.61 9.09 13.84
C ILE A 265 9.83 10.33 14.71
N LEU A 266 8.79 10.80 15.39
CA LEU A 266 8.87 11.99 16.24
C LEU A 266 9.77 11.80 17.47
N ALA A 267 10.06 10.55 17.85
CA ALA A 267 10.91 10.21 18.98
C ALA A 267 12.38 9.99 18.61
N THR A 268 12.76 10.00 17.32
CA THR A 268 14.18 9.86 16.94
C THR A 268 14.95 11.16 17.16
N GLU A 269 16.23 11.05 17.54
CA GLU A 269 17.07 12.22 17.82
C GLU A 269 17.36 13.05 16.56
N ASP A 270 17.38 12.42 15.40
CA ASP A 270 17.60 13.03 14.09
C ASP A 270 16.29 13.48 13.41
N ASN A 271 15.16 13.44 14.13
CA ASN A 271 13.89 13.89 13.61
C ASN A 271 13.94 15.36 13.20
N ARG A 272 13.54 15.63 11.96
CA ARG A 272 13.38 16.99 11.42
C ARG A 272 11.96 17.29 10.93
N VAL A 273 11.02 16.35 11.09
CA VAL A 273 9.63 16.50 10.65
C VAL A 273 8.90 17.46 11.59
N GLN A 274 8.25 18.47 11.01
CA GLN A 274 7.57 19.52 11.76
C GLN A 274 6.04 19.45 11.63
N ALA A 275 5.52 18.70 10.65
CA ALA A 275 4.09 18.45 10.46
C ALA A 275 3.83 17.19 9.64
N PHE A 276 2.60 16.66 9.73
CA PHE A 276 2.16 15.53 8.91
C PHE A 276 0.97 15.86 8.02
N LEU A 277 1.04 15.41 6.77
CA LEU A 277 -0.15 15.10 5.99
C LEU A 277 -0.61 13.68 6.34
N GLY A 278 -1.72 13.59 7.05
CA GLY A 278 -2.26 12.33 7.55
C GLY A 278 -2.94 11.49 6.47
N PRO A 279 -3.03 10.17 6.69
CA PRO A 279 -3.49 9.21 5.70
C PRO A 279 -5.03 9.19 5.57
N GLY A 280 -5.56 9.81 4.52
CA GLY A 280 -7.00 9.95 4.31
C GLY A 280 -7.81 8.65 4.45
N HIS A 281 -7.42 7.60 3.72
CA HIS A 281 -8.15 6.32 3.76
C HIS A 281 -8.04 5.60 5.13
N VAL A 282 -6.90 5.66 5.80
CA VAL A 282 -6.74 5.08 7.14
C VAL A 282 -7.70 5.77 8.11
N CYS A 283 -7.78 7.10 8.05
CA CYS A 283 -8.71 7.88 8.87
C CYS A 283 -10.18 7.68 8.49
N THR A 284 -10.50 7.29 7.25
CA THR A 284 -11.88 6.84 6.92
C THR A 284 -12.28 5.59 7.72
N VAL A 285 -11.33 4.71 8.04
CA VAL A 285 -11.58 3.52 8.86
C VAL A 285 -11.50 3.83 10.35
N MET A 286 -10.38 4.40 10.79
CA MET A 286 -10.06 4.54 12.22
C MET A 286 -10.53 5.86 12.84
N GLY A 287 -10.84 6.87 12.02
CA GLY A 287 -11.07 8.24 12.47
C GLY A 287 -9.77 8.95 12.81
N THR A 288 -9.87 10.00 13.65
CA THR A 288 -8.73 10.84 14.04
C THR A 288 -8.29 10.68 15.49
N GLY A 289 -9.02 9.89 16.29
CA GLY A 289 -8.82 9.83 17.74
C GLY A 289 -7.41 9.43 18.19
N GLU A 290 -6.70 8.59 17.43
CA GLU A 290 -5.31 8.21 17.77
C GLU A 290 -4.26 9.27 17.39
N TYR A 291 -4.61 10.20 16.49
CA TYR A 291 -3.72 11.26 16.03
C TYR A 291 -3.77 12.48 16.96
N GLU A 292 -4.91 12.70 17.63
CA GLU A 292 -5.12 13.86 18.50
C GLU A 292 -4.10 13.92 19.67
N PRO A 293 -3.86 12.82 20.43
CA PRO A 293 -2.83 12.81 21.46
C PRO A 293 -1.41 12.97 20.92
N ILE A 294 -1.14 12.54 19.68
CA ILE A 294 0.18 12.68 19.04
C ILE A 294 0.44 14.16 18.75
N ALA A 295 -0.54 14.84 18.14
CA ALA A 295 -0.43 16.26 17.82
C ALA A 295 -0.23 17.11 19.09
N GLU A 296 -0.99 16.81 20.15
CA GLU A 296 -0.88 17.50 21.44
C GLU A 296 0.47 17.25 22.12
N ARG A 297 0.89 15.97 22.26
CA ARG A 297 2.11 15.60 22.98
C ARG A 297 3.37 16.14 22.30
N HIS A 298 3.45 16.01 20.98
CA HIS A 298 4.64 16.38 20.23
C HIS A 298 4.60 17.81 19.68
N ARG A 299 3.47 18.52 19.84
CA ARG A 299 3.23 19.86 19.30
C ARG A 299 3.47 19.93 17.79
N VAL A 300 2.96 18.93 17.07
CA VAL A 300 3.12 18.77 15.62
C VAL A 300 1.73 18.71 14.98
N PRO A 301 1.37 19.64 14.08
CA PRO A 301 0.08 19.60 13.40
C PRO A 301 -0.03 18.38 12.48
N ILE A 302 -1.23 17.80 12.42
CA ILE A 302 -1.53 16.63 11.57
C ILE A 302 -2.80 16.94 10.78
N VAL A 303 -2.65 17.13 9.47
CA VAL A 303 -3.78 17.47 8.60
C VAL A 303 -4.17 16.27 7.75
N ILE A 304 -5.36 15.73 7.98
CA ILE A 304 -5.88 14.58 7.21
C ILE A 304 -6.37 15.08 5.86
N THR A 305 -5.68 14.69 4.79
CA THR A 305 -5.97 15.11 3.41
C THR A 305 -6.31 13.92 2.50
N GLY A 306 -6.90 14.25 1.35
CA GLY A 306 -7.18 13.32 0.26
C GLY A 306 -5.94 13.00 -0.58
N PHE A 307 -6.17 12.80 -1.87
CA PHE A 307 -5.15 12.30 -2.82
C PHE A 307 -5.06 13.14 -4.09
N GLU A 308 -6.08 13.97 -4.36
CA GLU A 308 -6.07 14.80 -5.55
C GLU A 308 -5.19 16.04 -5.35
N PRO A 309 -4.64 16.64 -6.42
CA PRO A 309 -3.74 17.80 -6.30
C PRO A 309 -4.31 18.93 -5.46
N VAL A 310 -5.60 19.25 -5.61
CA VAL A 310 -6.27 20.27 -4.80
C VAL A 310 -6.36 19.84 -3.33
N ASP A 311 -6.65 18.57 -3.03
CA ASP A 311 -6.68 18.10 -1.64
C ASP A 311 -5.32 18.27 -0.96
N LEU A 312 -4.26 17.87 -1.67
CA LEU A 312 -2.89 17.93 -1.16
C LEU A 312 -2.46 19.37 -0.89
N LEU A 313 -2.77 20.28 -1.81
CA LEU A 313 -2.45 21.70 -1.66
C LEU A 313 -3.30 22.40 -0.58
N GLU A 314 -4.59 22.09 -0.47
CA GLU A 314 -5.43 22.57 0.63
C GLU A 314 -4.96 22.03 1.98
N GLY A 315 -4.60 20.75 2.03
CA GLY A 315 -4.02 20.11 3.21
C GLY A 315 -2.72 20.79 3.63
N LEU A 316 -1.81 21.03 2.67
CA LEU A 316 -0.57 21.76 2.93
C LEU A 316 -0.81 23.19 3.38
N LEU A 317 -1.78 23.89 2.78
CA LEU A 317 -2.10 25.26 3.17
C LEU A 317 -2.58 25.31 4.63
N ALA A 318 -3.51 24.42 5.01
CA ALA A 318 -3.95 24.28 6.40
C ALA A 318 -2.79 23.92 7.34
N THR A 319 -1.89 23.01 6.92
CA THR A 319 -0.69 22.65 7.69
C THR A 319 0.21 23.86 7.92
N VAL A 320 0.54 24.61 6.86
CA VAL A 320 1.39 25.80 6.95
C VAL A 320 0.73 26.88 7.80
N GLU A 321 -0.58 27.08 7.69
CA GLU A 321 -1.30 28.04 8.54
C GLU A 321 -1.19 27.70 10.02
N GLN A 322 -1.25 26.41 10.38
CA GLN A 322 -1.03 25.97 11.75
C GLN A 322 0.43 26.20 12.20
N LEU A 323 1.41 25.80 11.38
CA LEU A 323 2.83 26.01 11.67
C LEU A 323 3.18 27.49 11.88
N GLU A 324 2.70 28.36 11.00
CA GLU A 324 2.96 29.80 11.07
C GLU A 324 2.27 30.49 12.25
N SER A 325 1.17 29.91 12.76
CA SER A 325 0.44 30.43 13.92
C SER A 325 0.80 29.74 15.24
N GLY A 326 1.72 28.76 15.22
CA GLY A 326 2.11 27.98 16.40
C GLY A 326 1.02 27.03 16.91
N ARG A 327 0.04 26.68 16.07
CA ARG A 327 -0.98 25.67 16.40
C ARG A 327 -0.48 24.27 16.05
N SER A 328 -0.94 23.29 16.81
CA SER A 328 -0.59 21.88 16.63
C SER A 328 -1.81 21.00 16.89
N GLU A 329 -2.76 21.04 15.96
CA GLU A 329 -4.04 20.34 16.06
C GLU A 329 -4.18 19.29 14.95
N VAL A 330 -5.12 18.36 15.16
CA VAL A 330 -5.56 17.48 14.10
C VAL A 330 -6.70 18.14 13.33
N GLU A 331 -6.50 18.36 12.04
CA GLU A 331 -7.50 18.96 11.17
C GLU A 331 -7.94 18.00 10.06
N ILE A 332 -9.24 17.93 9.80
CA ILE A 332 -9.79 17.13 8.70
C ILE A 332 -10.03 18.06 7.50
N GLN A 333 -9.13 18.01 6.52
CA GLN A 333 -9.35 18.60 5.19
C GLN A 333 -10.18 17.65 4.32
N TYR A 334 -9.98 16.33 4.43
CA TYR A 334 -10.68 15.31 3.63
C TYR A 334 -12.13 15.02 4.10
N ARG A 335 -12.90 16.09 4.35
CA ARG A 335 -14.24 16.06 4.98
C ARG A 335 -15.28 15.25 4.24
N ARG A 336 -15.06 15.00 2.94
CA ARG A 336 -15.97 14.20 2.11
C ARG A 336 -15.89 12.69 2.37
N ALA A 337 -14.83 12.22 3.04
CA ALA A 337 -14.61 10.78 3.28
C ALA A 337 -14.23 10.46 4.72
N VAL A 338 -13.73 11.43 5.50
CA VAL A 338 -13.25 11.22 6.87
C VAL A 338 -14.18 11.89 7.87
N THR A 339 -14.50 11.14 8.93
CA THR A 339 -15.15 11.66 10.14
C THR A 339 -14.25 11.38 11.34
N ARG A 340 -14.40 12.16 12.41
CA ARG A 340 -13.63 11.97 13.66
C ARG A 340 -13.75 10.55 14.23
N GLY A 341 -14.95 9.94 14.13
CA GLY A 341 -15.23 8.60 14.64
C GLY A 341 -14.81 7.44 13.75
N GLY A 342 -14.48 7.71 12.47
CA GLY A 342 -14.19 6.67 11.48
C GLY A 342 -15.39 5.78 11.20
N ASN A 343 -15.11 4.53 10.81
CA ASN A 343 -16.12 3.53 10.51
C ASN A 343 -16.29 2.55 11.68
N ALA A 344 -17.35 2.72 12.46
CA ALA A 344 -17.63 1.89 13.64
C ALA A 344 -17.65 0.38 13.34
N LYS A 345 -18.34 -0.04 12.26
CA LYS A 345 -18.44 -1.47 11.89
C LYS A 345 -17.10 -2.08 11.53
N ALA A 346 -16.25 -1.33 10.82
CA ALA A 346 -14.92 -1.80 10.47
C ALA A 346 -14.05 -1.94 11.73
N ARG A 347 -14.12 -0.98 12.65
CA ARG A 347 -13.38 -1.02 13.92
C ARG A 347 -13.82 -2.18 14.83
N GLU A 348 -15.13 -2.44 14.92
CA GLU A 348 -15.68 -3.61 15.62
C GLU A 348 -15.16 -4.93 15.03
N LEU A 349 -15.17 -5.06 13.71
CA LEU A 349 -14.64 -6.23 13.01
C LEU A 349 -13.13 -6.42 13.27
N LEU A 350 -12.34 -5.34 13.24
CA LEU A 350 -10.92 -5.39 13.56
C LEU A 350 -10.69 -5.84 15.01
N ALA A 351 -11.44 -5.29 15.97
CA ALA A 351 -11.32 -5.66 17.38
C ALA A 351 -11.72 -7.11 17.66
N GLN A 352 -12.59 -7.70 16.84
CA GLN A 352 -12.96 -9.11 16.94
C GLN A 352 -11.82 -10.03 16.46
N VAL A 353 -11.21 -9.71 15.32
CA VAL A 353 -10.28 -10.62 14.63
C VAL A 353 -8.82 -10.41 15.05
N PHE A 354 -8.46 -9.19 15.43
CA PHE A 354 -7.08 -8.81 15.69
C PHE A 354 -6.86 -8.22 17.09
N VAL A 355 -5.63 -8.38 17.59
CA VAL A 355 -5.10 -7.66 18.75
C VAL A 355 -3.84 -6.89 18.35
N THR A 356 -3.54 -5.82 19.07
CA THR A 356 -2.33 -5.03 18.82
C THR A 356 -1.09 -5.75 19.34
N CYS A 357 0.01 -5.67 18.60
CA CYS A 357 1.30 -6.22 18.99
C CYS A 357 2.45 -5.31 18.59
N ASP A 358 3.63 -5.55 19.15
CA ASP A 358 4.84 -4.92 18.65
C ASP A 358 5.20 -5.52 17.30
N ARG A 359 5.65 -4.68 16.36
CA ARG A 359 6.02 -5.15 15.03
C ARG A 359 7.25 -4.43 14.52
N LYS A 360 8.08 -5.17 13.79
CA LYS A 360 9.20 -4.58 13.04
C LYS A 360 8.70 -3.95 11.76
N TRP A 361 9.30 -2.82 11.42
CA TRP A 361 9.08 -2.09 10.19
C TRP A 361 10.39 -2.11 9.43
N ARG A 362 10.39 -2.61 8.20
CA ARG A 362 11.60 -2.73 7.38
C ARG A 362 12.24 -1.36 7.21
N GLY A 363 13.53 -1.27 7.52
CA GLY A 363 14.30 -0.03 7.48
C GLY A 363 14.09 0.94 8.65
N ILE A 364 13.20 0.64 9.61
CA ILE A 364 12.94 1.51 10.79
C ILE A 364 13.26 0.76 12.09
N GLY A 365 12.90 -0.52 12.18
CA GLY A 365 13.11 -1.36 13.37
C GLY A 365 11.83 -1.71 14.09
N LYS A 366 11.94 -2.20 15.33
CA LYS A 366 10.79 -2.65 16.13
C LYS A 366 10.06 -1.44 16.72
N ILE A 367 8.78 -1.29 16.40
CA ILE A 367 7.92 -0.22 16.92
C ILE A 367 6.85 -0.83 17.84
N PRO A 368 6.74 -0.39 19.10
CA PRO A 368 5.74 -0.89 20.04
C PRO A 368 4.30 -0.69 19.55
N GLN A 369 3.43 -1.68 19.79
CA GLN A 369 1.99 -1.64 19.45
C GLN A 369 1.66 -1.23 18.00
N SER A 370 2.61 -1.39 17.08
CA SER A 370 2.52 -0.94 15.69
C SER A 370 2.02 -2.00 14.72
N GLY A 371 1.78 -3.22 15.20
CA GLY A 371 1.26 -4.33 14.42
C GLY A 371 -0.12 -4.77 14.85
N LEU A 372 -0.75 -5.57 14.00
CA LEU A 372 -1.89 -6.40 14.36
C LEU A 372 -1.51 -7.88 14.21
N GLU A 373 -1.98 -8.71 15.13
CA GLU A 373 -1.89 -10.17 15.08
C GLU A 373 -3.26 -10.79 15.35
N LEU A 374 -3.45 -12.06 14.99
CA LEU A 374 -4.73 -12.73 15.18
C LEU A 374 -5.06 -12.87 16.67
N SER A 375 -6.30 -12.54 17.03
CA SER A 375 -6.80 -12.76 18.39
C SER A 375 -6.82 -14.26 18.72
N PRO A 376 -6.87 -14.64 20.01
CA PRO A 376 -6.90 -16.05 20.41
C PRO A 376 -8.00 -16.86 19.72
N GLU A 377 -9.15 -16.24 19.45
CA GLU A 377 -10.29 -16.85 18.77
C GLU A 377 -10.01 -17.25 17.31
N TYR A 378 -9.08 -16.55 16.65
CA TYR A 378 -8.71 -16.76 15.24
C TYR A 378 -7.33 -17.39 15.07
N ARG A 379 -6.64 -17.73 16.16
CA ARG A 379 -5.27 -18.27 16.15
C ARG A 379 -5.09 -19.51 15.26
N ARG A 380 -6.14 -20.32 15.08
CA ARG A 380 -6.11 -21.50 14.21
C ARG A 380 -5.90 -21.18 12.72
N TYR A 381 -6.07 -19.93 12.32
CA TYR A 381 -5.87 -19.45 10.95
C TYR A 381 -4.48 -18.82 10.74
N ASP A 382 -3.62 -18.82 11.76
CA ASP A 382 -2.28 -18.23 11.70
C ASP A 382 -1.30 -19.13 10.94
N ALA A 383 -0.90 -18.69 9.75
CA ALA A 383 0.03 -19.44 8.91
C ALA A 383 1.42 -19.57 9.54
N GLU A 384 1.89 -18.57 10.31
CA GLU A 384 3.22 -18.61 10.92
C GLU A 384 3.32 -19.73 11.95
N ARG A 385 2.23 -19.97 12.69
CA ARG A 385 2.14 -21.02 13.70
C ARG A 385 1.92 -22.39 13.06
N GLU A 386 0.96 -22.49 12.15
CA GLU A 386 0.59 -23.76 11.53
C GLU A 386 1.75 -24.37 10.73
N LEU A 387 2.52 -23.54 10.03
CA LEU A 387 3.60 -23.98 9.15
C LEU A 387 4.98 -23.90 9.82
N SER A 388 5.05 -23.54 11.12
CA SER A 388 6.27 -23.55 11.94
C SER A 388 7.47 -22.80 11.35
N VAL A 389 7.23 -21.67 10.66
CA VAL A 389 8.28 -20.86 10.00
C VAL A 389 8.89 -19.81 10.94
N THR A 390 9.30 -20.23 12.14
CA THR A 390 9.70 -19.31 13.22
C THR A 390 11.16 -18.85 13.15
N ALA A 391 12.06 -19.70 12.67
CA ALA A 391 13.50 -19.41 12.57
C ALA A 391 13.87 -18.97 11.14
N ILE A 392 13.96 -17.66 10.92
CA ILE A 392 14.36 -17.07 9.64
C ILE A 392 15.53 -16.11 9.89
N GLU A 393 16.65 -16.41 9.25
CA GLU A 393 17.78 -15.47 9.14
C GLU A 393 17.54 -14.55 7.96
N THR A 394 17.77 -13.25 8.16
CA THR A 394 17.49 -12.22 7.16
C THR A 394 18.77 -11.48 6.79
N ALA A 395 18.88 -11.10 5.51
CA ALA A 395 19.98 -10.31 4.99
C ALA A 395 19.40 -9.20 4.10
N GLU A 396 19.44 -7.96 4.61
CA GLU A 396 19.05 -6.78 3.84
C GLU A 396 20.24 -6.24 3.02
N SER A 397 19.95 -5.63 1.87
CA SER A 397 21.00 -4.99 1.07
C SER A 397 21.61 -3.79 1.82
N PRO A 398 22.93 -3.76 2.05
CA PRO A 398 23.58 -2.64 2.72
C PRO A 398 23.60 -1.36 1.86
N GLU A 399 23.32 -1.47 0.56
CA GLU A 399 23.29 -0.35 -0.39
C GLU A 399 21.96 0.39 -0.38
N CYS A 400 20.91 -0.20 0.20
CA CYS A 400 19.55 0.33 0.13
C CYS A 400 19.28 1.36 1.24
N PHE A 401 19.06 2.62 0.88
CA PHE A 401 18.74 3.69 1.82
C PHE A 401 17.23 3.83 2.09
N SER A 402 16.41 2.82 1.79
CA SER A 402 14.94 2.89 1.92
C SER A 402 14.49 3.25 3.33
N GLY A 403 15.16 2.77 4.37
CA GLY A 403 14.84 3.13 5.76
C GLY A 403 14.98 4.63 6.02
N GLN A 404 16.08 5.22 5.59
CA GLN A 404 16.33 6.67 5.73
C GLN A 404 15.36 7.50 4.89
N VAL A 405 14.92 6.98 3.73
CA VAL A 405 13.86 7.61 2.94
C VAL A 405 12.54 7.60 3.69
N LEU A 406 12.13 6.45 4.23
CA LEU A 406 10.87 6.28 4.95
C LEU A 406 10.83 7.04 6.29
N CYS A 407 11.98 7.37 6.88
CA CYS A 407 12.10 8.25 8.05
C CYS A 407 12.20 9.74 7.68
N GLY A 408 12.17 10.11 6.39
CA GLY A 408 12.27 11.50 5.94
C GLY A 408 13.66 12.15 6.11
N LEU A 409 14.69 11.35 6.37
CA LEU A 409 16.08 11.79 6.53
C LEU A 409 16.77 12.01 5.18
N LYS A 410 16.34 11.27 4.16
CA LYS A 410 16.84 11.34 2.78
C LYS A 410 15.69 11.32 1.79
N LYS A 411 15.93 11.82 0.58
CA LYS A 411 15.08 11.60 -0.59
C LYS A 411 15.61 10.44 -1.43
N PRO A 412 14.78 9.82 -2.30
CA PRO A 412 15.24 8.78 -3.20
C PRO A 412 16.47 9.18 -4.03
N LEU A 413 16.60 10.46 -4.39
CA LEU A 413 17.74 10.99 -5.16
C LEU A 413 19.07 10.99 -4.36
N ASP A 414 19.01 10.93 -3.03
CA ASP A 414 20.20 10.88 -2.17
C ASP A 414 20.75 9.45 -2.02
N CYS A 415 20.05 8.46 -2.58
CA CYS A 415 20.48 7.06 -2.57
C CYS A 415 21.39 6.78 -3.78
N PRO A 416 22.65 6.35 -3.57
CA PRO A 416 23.62 6.15 -4.66
C PRO A 416 23.23 5.02 -5.62
N ALA A 417 22.42 4.05 -5.15
CA ALA A 417 21.91 2.96 -5.96
C ALA A 417 20.69 3.34 -6.80
N PHE A 418 19.98 4.43 -6.47
CA PHE A 418 18.71 4.80 -7.10
C PHE A 418 18.88 5.12 -8.60
N GLY A 419 18.07 4.46 -9.44
CA GLY A 419 18.10 4.63 -10.90
C GLY A 419 19.36 4.06 -11.57
N ARG A 420 20.19 3.34 -10.81
CA ARG A 420 21.43 2.70 -11.28
C ARG A 420 21.38 1.20 -10.99
N ALA A 421 21.92 0.77 -9.86
CA ALA A 421 21.87 -0.62 -9.40
C ALA A 421 20.46 -1.01 -8.92
N CYS A 422 19.70 -0.05 -8.39
CA CYS A 422 18.31 -0.22 -7.97
C CYS A 422 17.37 0.39 -9.02
N THR A 423 16.64 -0.47 -9.72
CA THR A 423 15.65 -0.13 -10.75
C THR A 423 14.37 -0.94 -10.53
N PRO A 424 13.24 -0.60 -11.18
CA PRO A 424 12.05 -1.45 -11.12
C PRO A 424 12.32 -2.87 -11.61
N GLU A 425 13.24 -3.09 -12.56
CA GLU A 425 13.65 -4.41 -13.05
C GLU A 425 14.51 -5.16 -12.01
N HIS A 426 15.44 -4.46 -11.36
CA HIS A 426 16.35 -4.99 -10.35
C HIS A 426 16.23 -4.20 -9.03
N PRO A 427 15.16 -4.42 -8.25
CA PRO A 427 14.91 -3.66 -7.03
C PRO A 427 15.80 -4.16 -5.89
N LEU A 428 16.55 -3.26 -5.24
CA LEU A 428 17.30 -3.57 -4.02
C LEU A 428 16.44 -3.48 -2.75
N GLY A 429 15.30 -2.79 -2.82
CA GLY A 429 14.41 -2.57 -1.68
C GLY A 429 12.95 -2.43 -2.11
N ALA A 430 12.05 -2.68 -1.16
CA ALA A 430 10.60 -2.71 -1.40
C ALA A 430 10.04 -1.35 -1.88
N THR A 431 10.69 -0.23 -1.56
CA THR A 431 10.30 1.12 -2.01
C THR A 431 10.47 1.34 -3.51
N MET A 432 11.26 0.52 -4.21
CA MET A 432 11.38 0.53 -5.68
C MET A 432 10.37 -0.40 -6.35
N VAL A 433 9.70 -1.27 -5.59
CA VAL A 433 8.77 -2.28 -6.12
C VAL A 433 7.33 -1.81 -6.07
N SER A 434 6.89 -1.33 -4.90
CA SER A 434 5.49 -0.96 -4.71
C SER A 434 5.13 0.27 -5.55
N SER A 435 3.94 0.29 -6.15
CA SER A 435 3.39 1.48 -6.79
C SER A 435 3.16 2.65 -5.83
N GLU A 436 3.08 2.36 -4.54
CA GLU A 436 2.99 3.30 -3.43
C GLU A 436 4.37 3.68 -2.84
N GLY A 437 5.45 3.08 -3.34
CA GLY A 437 6.81 3.34 -2.87
C GLY A 437 7.40 4.64 -3.41
N ALA A 438 8.03 5.43 -2.54
CA ALA A 438 8.65 6.71 -2.91
C ALA A 438 9.70 6.58 -4.02
N CYS A 439 10.57 5.55 -3.96
CA CYS A 439 11.57 5.34 -5.00
C CYS A 439 10.93 4.97 -6.34
N ALA A 440 9.95 4.06 -6.35
CA ALA A 440 9.22 3.70 -7.55
C ALA A 440 8.51 4.91 -8.18
N ALA A 441 7.88 5.76 -7.36
CA ALA A 441 7.24 6.99 -7.82
C ALA A 441 8.24 7.95 -8.49
N TYR A 442 9.38 8.21 -7.85
CA TYR A 442 10.43 9.08 -8.40
C TYR A 442 10.97 8.51 -9.72
N TYR A 443 11.17 7.19 -9.78
CA TYR A 443 11.66 6.55 -11.00
C TYR A 443 10.65 6.65 -12.14
N ALA A 444 9.39 6.29 -11.89
CA ALA A 444 8.32 6.28 -12.88
C ALA A 444 8.04 7.65 -13.50
N TYR A 445 8.23 8.72 -12.74
CA TYR A 445 8.04 10.10 -13.21
C TYR A 445 9.37 10.81 -13.53
N GLY A 446 10.41 10.04 -13.88
CA GLY A 446 11.62 10.57 -14.50
C GLY A 446 12.52 11.41 -13.60
N ARG A 447 12.34 11.37 -12.28
CA ARG A 447 13.15 12.18 -11.34
C ARG A 447 14.61 11.74 -11.26
N HIS A 448 14.91 10.53 -11.74
CA HIS A 448 16.27 10.00 -11.87
C HIS A 448 17.03 10.56 -13.08
N LEU A 449 16.33 11.18 -14.03
CA LEU A 449 16.94 11.76 -15.23
C LEU A 449 17.50 13.15 -14.92
N PRO A 450 18.60 13.57 -15.59
CA PRO A 450 19.05 14.94 -15.53
C PRO A 450 17.92 15.88 -15.97
N ARG A 451 17.72 16.99 -15.26
CA ARG A 451 16.83 18.04 -15.77
C ARG A 451 17.42 18.55 -17.08
N VAL A 452 16.66 18.42 -18.17
CA VAL A 452 16.98 19.11 -19.42
C VAL A 452 16.90 20.60 -19.10
N ALA A 453 18.00 21.33 -19.27
CA ALA A 453 17.99 22.78 -19.12
C ALA A 453 17.05 23.35 -20.18
N GLU A 454 15.97 24.03 -19.74
CA GLU A 454 15.10 24.83 -20.60
C GLU A 454 15.73 26.18 -20.92
#